data_AF-A0A3C1U0U4-F1
#
_entry.id   AF-A0A3C1U0U4-F1
#
_cell.length_a   1.000
_cell.length_b   1.000
_cell.length_c   1.000
_cell.angle_alpha   90.00
_cell.angle_beta   90.00
_cell.angle_gamma   90.00
#
_symmetry.space_group_name_H-M   'P 1'
#
loop_
_entity.id
_entity.type
_entity.pdbx_description
1 polymer ?
#
loop_
_entity_poly.entity_id
_entity_poly.type
_entity_poly.pdbx_seq_one_letter_code
_entity_poly.pdbx_strand_id
1 'polypeptide(L)' 'GMEGGGPGAVGRNWVERADGSREELTATDLRQMEPGDVFVIETPGGGAFGANKG' A
#
# COMPACT_ATOMS: atom_id res chain seq x y z
N GLY A 1 -15.83 -6.60 3.92
CA GLY A 1 -16.52 -6.81 2.65
C GLY A 1 -18.02 -6.87 2.88
N MET A 2 -18.81 -7.08 1.83
CA MET A 2 -20.27 -7.22 1.94
C MET A 2 -20.65 -8.70 1.97
N GLU A 3 -21.82 -9.05 2.54
CA GLU A 3 -22.34 -10.43 2.57
C GLU A 3 -21.36 -11.47 3.16
N GLY A 4 -20.58 -11.08 4.17
CA GLY A 4 -19.58 -11.97 4.79
C GLY A 4 -18.20 -11.99 4.12
N GLY A 5 -17.96 -11.16 3.10
CA GLY A 5 -16.65 -11.00 2.47
C GLY A 5 -15.65 -10.24 3.36
N GLY A 6 -14.35 -10.58 3.24
CA GLY A 6 -13.25 -9.97 3.99
C GLY A 6 -13.03 -8.47 3.73
N PRO A 7 -12.27 -7.77 4.58
CA PRO A 7 -11.91 -6.35 4.37
C PRO A 7 -11.07 -6.17 3.10
N GLY A 8 -11.05 -4.93 2.56
CA GLY A 8 -10.14 -4.56 1.48
C GLY A 8 -8.69 -4.56 1.96
N ALA A 9 -7.76 -4.71 1.03
CA ALA A 9 -6.34 -4.55 1.35
C ALA A 9 -6.06 -3.09 1.74
N VAL A 10 -5.13 -2.88 2.67
CA VAL A 10 -4.68 -1.53 3.04
C VAL A 10 -3.64 -1.07 2.03
N GLY A 11 -3.76 0.18 1.56
CA GLY A 11 -2.77 0.80 0.68
C GLY A 11 -1.52 1.18 1.45
N ARG A 12 -0.37 1.17 0.77
CA ARG A 12 0.94 1.46 1.36
C ARG A 12 1.71 2.38 0.43
N ASN A 13 2.57 3.21 1.00
CA ASN A 13 3.44 4.07 0.23
C ASN A 13 4.84 3.96 0.80
N TRP A 14 5.86 3.87 -0.06
CA TRP A 14 7.25 3.88 0.36
C TRP A 14 8.13 4.53 -0.70
N VAL A 15 9.35 4.90 -0.30
CA VAL A 15 10.42 5.30 -1.21
C VAL A 15 11.36 4.12 -1.37
N GLU A 16 11.61 3.69 -2.61
CA GLU A 16 12.78 2.87 -2.93
C GLU A 16 13.95 3.79 -3.21
N ARG A 17 15.00 3.68 -2.41
CA ARG A 17 16.22 4.47 -2.56
C ARG A 17 17.07 3.93 -3.70
N ALA A 18 17.90 4.80 -4.28
CA ALA A 18 18.85 4.40 -5.33
C ALA A 18 19.81 3.27 -4.92
N ASP A 19 20.05 3.10 -3.61
CA ASP A 19 20.87 2.01 -3.05
C ASP A 19 20.10 0.68 -2.87
N GLY A 20 18.80 0.66 -3.19
CA GLY A 20 17.91 -0.49 -3.05
C GLY A 20 17.23 -0.63 -1.70
N SER A 21 17.49 0.27 -0.74
CA SER A 21 16.77 0.30 0.53
C SER A 21 15.33 0.84 0.37
N ARG A 22 14.46 0.54 1.33
CA ARG A 22 13.06 0.98 1.32
C ARG A 22 12.71 1.74 2.59
N GLU A 23 12.05 2.87 2.42
CA GLU A 23 11.51 3.69 3.50
C GLU A 23 9.98 3.77 3.42
N GLU A 24 9.30 3.06 4.32
CA GLU A 24 7.85 3.11 4.46
C GLU A 24 7.38 4.47 4.94
N LEU A 25 6.29 4.96 4.34
CA LEU A 25 5.66 6.23 4.67
C LEU A 25 4.38 5.97 5.44
N THR A 26 4.17 6.77 6.48
CA THR A 26 2.93 6.74 7.24
C THR A 26 1.83 7.57 6.56
N ALA A 27 0.61 7.58 7.13
CA ALA A 27 -0.52 8.32 6.56
C ALA A 27 -0.26 9.83 6.38
N THR A 28 0.61 10.40 7.21
CA THR A 28 1.08 11.78 7.10
C THR A 28 2.59 11.77 7.28
N ASP A 29 3.33 11.86 6.18
CA ASP A 29 4.78 11.83 6.17
C ASP A 29 5.34 12.82 5.14
N LEU A 30 6.59 13.19 5.31
CA LEU A 30 7.34 14.04 4.38
C LEU A 30 8.73 13.45 4.21
N ARG A 31 9.14 13.25 2.95
CA ARG A 31 10.51 12.82 2.63
C ARG A 31 11.12 13.66 1.52
N GLN A 32 12.42 13.90 1.66
CA GLN A 32 13.24 14.43 0.59
C GLN A 32 13.62 13.29 -0.36
N MET A 33 13.46 13.56 -1.65
CA MET A 33 13.76 12.63 -2.74
C MET A 33 15.10 13.03 -3.35
N GLU A 34 15.95 12.04 -3.62
CA GLU A 34 17.21 12.23 -4.31
C GLU A 34 17.14 11.63 -5.73
N PRO A 35 17.99 12.07 -6.67
CA PRO A 35 18.01 11.50 -8.01
C PRO A 35 18.23 9.97 -8.00
N GLY A 36 17.34 9.24 -8.67
CA GLY A 36 17.36 7.78 -8.71
C GLY A 36 16.42 7.10 -7.71
N ASP A 37 15.88 7.84 -6.75
CA ASP A 37 14.83 7.33 -5.87
C ASP A 37 13.49 7.16 -6.60
N VAL A 38 12.69 6.20 -6.15
CA VAL A 38 11.36 5.89 -6.71
C VAL A 38 10.31 5.98 -5.61
N PHE A 39 9.26 6.76 -5.86
CA PHE A 39 8.10 6.84 -4.98
C PHE A 39 7.03 5.82 -5.43
N VAL A 40 6.69 4.88 -4.55
CA VAL A 40 5.71 3.83 -4.83
C VAL A 40 4.42 4.11 -4.07
N ILE A 41 3.30 4.04 -4.80
CA ILE A 41 1.93 4.13 -4.27
C ILE A 41 1.24 2.80 -4.56
N GLU A 42 0.99 2.01 -3.53
CA GLU A 42 0.16 0.81 -3.62
C GLU A 42 -1.30 1.21 -3.35
N THR A 43 -2.12 1.20 -4.40
CA THR A 43 -3.53 1.51 -4.28
C THR A 43 -4.28 0.37 -3.56
N PRO A 44 -5.00 0.66 -2.46
CA PRO A 44 -5.75 -0.35 -1.74
C PRO A 44 -6.81 -1.03 -2.63
N GLY A 45 -6.88 -2.35 -2.57
CA GLY A 45 -7.96 -3.11 -3.22
C GLY A 45 -9.29 -3.02 -2.46
N GLY A 46 -10.41 -3.02 -3.19
CA GLY A 46 -11.74 -3.07 -2.59
C GLY A 46 -12.01 -4.35 -1.80
N GLY A 47 -12.85 -4.28 -0.76
CA GLY A 47 -13.22 -5.45 0.03
C GLY A 47 -13.99 -6.51 -0.77
N ALA A 48 -13.80 -7.78 -0.43
CA ALA A 48 -14.48 -8.90 -1.09
C ALA A 48 -16.00 -8.90 -0.84
N PHE A 49 -16.75 -9.57 -1.70
CA PHE A 49 -18.19 -9.81 -1.56
C PHE A 49 -18.45 -11.31 -1.35
N GLY A 50 -19.32 -11.66 -0.39
CA GLY A 50 -19.70 -13.04 -0.09
C GLY A 50 -18.76 -13.75 0.88
N ALA A 51 -19.30 -14.55 1.79
CA ALA A 51 -18.55 -15.60 2.50
C ALA A 51 -18.29 -16.74 1.51
N ASN A 52 -17.04 -17.24 1.43
CA ASN A 52 -16.79 -18.53 0.81
C ASN A 52 -17.71 -19.55 1.50
N LYS A 53 -18.79 -19.94 0.82
CA LYS A 53 -19.57 -21.11 1.20
C LYS A 53 -18.72 -22.32 0.83
N GLY A 54 -17.92 -22.77 1.79
CA GLY A 54 -17.39 -24.14 1.79
C GLY A 54 -18.52 -25.15 1.89
#